data_AF-A0A8J5MUT6-F1
#
_entry.id   AF-A0A8J5MUT6-F1
#
_cell.length_a   1.000
_cell.length_b   1.000
_cell.length_c   1.000
_cell.angle_alpha   90.00
_cell.angle_beta   90.00
_cell.angle_gamma   90.00
#
_symmetry.space_group_name_H-M   'P 1'
#
loop_
_entity.id
_entity.type
_entity.pdbx_description
1 polymer ?
#
loop_
_entity_poly.entity_id
_entity_poly.type
_entity_poly.pdbx_seq_one_letter_code
_entity_poly.pdbx_strand_id
1 'polypeptide(L)'
;MRNKITNINIGGEEASADRAAAREFPPFLREIMEEGQYTDDQVFNMDESGLFWKKLPSKTFVVKNASKIRGRKLQKERITVLFTTNASGTCKLKLSVIHTARKPHAYKSMDMTKLNVHWLTARKAWMFSTLSLSWFDDCFVPDVKKFCEQQNVPFKILLLLDNAPGHSPLLLDRHPNVKVVFLPPNITSILQPMDQELICNVKAAFSTKKFQLLNDYTNTREELRNLSDTTTDSKSEEDEDQQLAEQKILFKQFWRIFNIKKAVDFLVEAWDQLSVATVRHAWRHVLQGIPGVRQSQSVTGEVQTVAVAVDLAREAAQSVTAAGFSETTNDDILEVIRYPDVTTDEAGGASSQEEHRLSHSNVRGAIKCVEKIKLLLSDDPDANRYEIVTTQLLQTMEPYFKDYHDNINTSRQKSITEFFARNPPQPAQVSDSDRGRDSEDDFEGFVREALTSVDDSDGDSPEGQ
;
A
#
# COMPACT_ATOMS: atom_id res chain seq x y z
N MET A 1 -3.65 -40.61 0.90
CA MET A 1 -3.53 -39.74 -0.29
C MET A 1 -4.72 -38.79 -0.37
N ARG A 2 -4.51 -37.48 -0.45
CA ARG A 2 -5.42 -36.46 -1.03
C ARG A 2 -4.80 -35.07 -0.83
N ASN A 3 -3.88 -34.71 -1.72
CA ASN A 3 -3.14 -33.45 -1.62
C ASN A 3 -4.08 -32.29 -2.01
N LYS A 4 -4.54 -31.50 -1.04
CA LYS A 4 -5.17 -30.21 -1.30
C LYS A 4 -4.08 -29.17 -1.61
N ILE A 5 -3.50 -29.25 -2.81
CA ILE A 5 -2.68 -28.17 -3.35
C ILE A 5 -3.65 -27.06 -3.73
N THR A 6 -3.76 -26.04 -2.87
CA THR A 6 -4.44 -24.80 -3.21
C THR A 6 -3.47 -23.93 -4.00
N ASN A 7 -3.61 -23.91 -5.32
CA ASN A 7 -2.97 -22.91 -6.16
C ASN A 7 -3.49 -21.52 -5.75
N ILE A 8 -2.69 -20.79 -4.98
CA ILE A 8 -2.95 -19.38 -4.69
C ILE A 8 -2.64 -18.62 -5.98
N ASN A 9 -3.65 -18.06 -6.62
CA ASN A 9 -3.50 -17.38 -7.91
C ASN A 9 -2.93 -15.96 -7.70
N ILE A 10 -1.62 -15.86 -7.45
CA ILE A 10 -0.88 -14.60 -7.28
C ILE A 10 -0.55 -13.98 -8.66
N GLY A 11 -1.57 -13.81 -9.51
CA GLY A 11 -1.43 -13.42 -10.91
C GLY A 11 -2.27 -12.21 -11.35
N GLY A 12 -2.88 -11.48 -10.41
CA GLY A 12 -3.89 -10.45 -10.69
C GLY A 12 -3.46 -9.39 -11.70
N GLU A 13 -2.24 -8.86 -11.58
CA GLU A 13 -1.71 -7.79 -12.42
C GLU A 13 -0.96 -8.29 -13.67
N GLU A 14 -0.69 -9.60 -13.79
CA GLU A 14 -0.09 -10.18 -15.01
C GLU A 14 -1.15 -10.80 -15.95
N ALA A 15 -2.29 -11.18 -15.37
CA ALA A 15 -3.46 -11.68 -16.09
C ALA A 15 -4.32 -10.56 -16.70
N SER A 16 -4.29 -9.35 -16.13
CA SER A 16 -4.94 -8.15 -16.67
C SER A 16 -4.08 -7.37 -17.68
N ALA A 17 -2.83 -7.80 -17.90
CA ALA A 17 -1.82 -6.95 -18.52
C ALA A 17 -1.96 -6.84 -20.05
N ASP A 18 -1.84 -5.61 -20.58
CA ASP A 18 -2.02 -5.33 -22.00
C ASP A 18 -0.75 -5.70 -22.80
N ARG A 19 -0.77 -6.91 -23.37
CA ARG A 19 0.31 -7.47 -24.19
C ARG A 19 0.36 -6.89 -25.63
N ALA A 20 -0.57 -6.01 -26.01
CA ALA A 20 -0.50 -5.22 -27.25
C ALA A 20 0.19 -3.88 -26.99
N ALA A 21 -0.30 -3.08 -26.03
CA ALA A 21 0.33 -1.82 -25.63
C ALA A 21 1.79 -2.02 -25.17
N ALA A 22 2.08 -3.14 -24.47
CA ALA A 22 3.44 -3.49 -24.07
C ALA A 22 4.40 -3.83 -25.25
N ARG A 23 3.89 -4.05 -26.47
CA ARG A 23 4.70 -4.22 -27.69
C ARG A 23 4.89 -2.92 -28.46
N GLU A 24 3.95 -1.98 -28.33
CA GLU A 24 3.98 -0.68 -29.00
C GLU A 24 4.80 0.37 -28.21
N PHE A 25 4.90 0.22 -26.88
CA PHE A 25 5.65 1.16 -26.05
C PHE A 25 7.18 1.18 -26.32
N PRO A 26 7.92 0.05 -26.48
CA PRO A 26 9.35 0.12 -26.78
C PRO A 26 9.71 0.82 -28.11
N PRO A 27 8.95 0.63 -29.22
CA PRO A 27 9.06 1.48 -30.42
C PRO A 27 8.78 2.97 -30.18
N PHE A 28 7.75 3.32 -29.39
CA PHE A 28 7.44 4.72 -29.07
C PHE A 28 8.52 5.38 -28.19
N LEU A 29 9.04 4.65 -27.20
CA LEU A 29 10.14 5.13 -26.35
C LEU A 29 11.42 5.36 -27.17
N ARG A 30 11.71 4.48 -28.14
CA ARG A 30 12.82 4.65 -29.08
C ARG A 30 12.76 5.98 -29.81
N GLU A 31 11.60 6.31 -30.40
CA GLU A 31 11.39 7.55 -31.14
C GLU A 31 11.71 8.77 -30.26
N ILE A 32 11.16 8.81 -29.03
CA ILE A 32 11.47 9.84 -28.04
C ILE A 32 12.96 9.88 -27.65
N MET A 33 13.63 8.73 -27.56
CA MET A 33 15.06 8.64 -27.26
C MET A 33 15.94 9.13 -28.42
N GLU A 34 15.59 8.80 -29.66
CA GLU A 34 16.33 9.16 -30.88
C GLU A 34 16.13 10.65 -31.23
N GLU A 35 14.89 11.15 -31.27
CA GLU A 35 14.57 12.58 -31.41
C GLU A 35 15.26 13.42 -30.32
N GLY A 36 15.17 12.93 -29.08
CA GLY A 36 15.71 13.59 -27.90
C GLY A 36 17.22 13.43 -27.73
N GLN A 37 17.89 12.59 -28.53
CA GLN A 37 19.30 12.24 -28.37
C GLN A 37 19.65 11.80 -26.93
N TYR A 38 18.74 11.07 -26.28
CA TYR A 38 18.90 10.61 -24.89
C TYR A 38 19.84 9.40 -24.82
N THR A 39 20.83 9.47 -23.93
CA THR A 39 21.68 8.32 -23.58
C THR A 39 21.04 7.44 -22.51
N ASP A 40 21.51 6.21 -22.35
CA ASP A 40 21.04 5.31 -21.29
C ASP A 40 21.43 5.79 -19.87
N ASP A 41 22.39 6.71 -19.74
CA ASP A 41 22.65 7.42 -18.49
C ASP A 41 21.55 8.46 -18.13
N GLN A 42 20.76 8.91 -19.11
CA GLN A 42 19.77 10.00 -18.98
C GLN A 42 18.31 9.53 -18.94
N VAL A 43 18.02 8.27 -19.26
CA VAL A 43 16.67 7.68 -19.13
C VAL A 43 16.53 7.04 -17.77
N PHE A 44 15.56 7.51 -16.97
CA PHE A 44 15.24 7.05 -15.62
C PHE A 44 13.85 6.46 -15.55
N ASN A 45 13.62 5.53 -14.62
CA ASN A 45 12.29 5.09 -14.20
C ASN A 45 12.19 5.24 -12.67
N MET A 46 11.03 5.65 -12.19
CA MET A 46 10.67 5.69 -10.77
C MET A 46 9.45 4.82 -10.54
N ASP A 47 9.41 4.15 -9.38
CA ASP A 47 8.20 3.50 -8.88
C ASP A 47 8.12 3.48 -7.35
N GLU A 48 6.90 3.43 -6.81
CA GLU A 48 6.59 3.25 -5.39
C GLU A 48 6.39 1.79 -5.00
N SER A 49 6.85 1.41 -3.80
CA SER A 49 6.36 0.17 -3.19
C SER A 49 6.09 0.24 -1.70
N GLY A 50 4.96 -0.35 -1.29
CA GLY A 50 4.65 -0.63 0.11
C GLY A 50 5.62 -1.66 0.72
N LEU A 51 6.20 -1.32 1.87
CA LEU A 51 6.96 -2.24 2.71
C LEU A 51 6.38 -2.31 4.12
N PHE A 52 5.81 -3.47 4.45
CA PHE A 52 5.45 -3.86 5.81
C PHE A 52 6.70 -4.34 6.55
N TRP A 53 7.54 -3.41 7.00
CA TRP A 53 8.91 -3.69 7.44
C TRP A 53 9.03 -4.62 8.66
N LYS A 54 7.97 -4.74 9.47
CA LYS A 54 7.86 -5.72 10.59
C LYS A 54 7.12 -7.01 10.23
N LYS A 55 6.75 -7.24 8.97
CA LYS A 55 6.07 -8.48 8.57
C LYS A 55 7.03 -9.68 8.65
N LEU A 56 6.48 -10.80 9.12
CA LEU A 56 7.07 -12.14 9.17
C LEU A 56 6.11 -13.09 8.44
N PRO A 57 6.56 -14.25 7.94
CA PRO A 57 5.68 -15.18 7.24
C PRO A 57 4.54 -15.70 8.12
N SER A 58 3.35 -15.86 7.54
CA SER A 58 2.12 -16.14 8.30
C SER A 58 2.11 -17.48 9.05
N LYS A 59 2.94 -18.45 8.65
CA LYS A 59 3.06 -19.76 9.31
C LYS A 59 3.81 -19.71 10.66
N THR A 60 4.71 -18.73 10.85
CA THR A 60 5.54 -18.62 12.07
C THR A 60 4.66 -18.53 13.33
N PHE A 61 4.94 -19.32 14.37
CA PHE A 61 4.02 -19.45 15.52
C PHE A 61 3.79 -18.13 16.28
N VAL A 62 4.80 -17.26 16.27
CA VAL A 62 4.75 -15.89 16.80
C VAL A 62 3.66 -15.03 16.17
N VAL A 63 3.30 -15.28 14.90
CA VAL A 63 2.33 -14.48 14.13
C VAL A 63 0.88 -14.89 14.41
N LYS A 64 0.61 -16.17 14.70
CA LYS A 64 -0.73 -16.64 15.12
C LYS A 64 -1.22 -15.90 16.37
N ASN A 65 -0.31 -15.48 17.23
CA ASN A 65 -0.56 -14.69 18.45
C ASN A 65 0.00 -13.24 18.36
N ALA A 66 0.02 -12.64 17.16
CA ALA A 66 0.76 -11.41 16.84
C ALA A 66 0.69 -10.31 17.92
N SER A 67 1.84 -10.00 18.51
CA SER A 67 1.99 -9.05 19.60
C SER A 67 1.56 -7.63 19.20
N LYS A 68 0.49 -7.12 19.82
CA LYS A 68 0.05 -5.73 19.70
C LYS A 68 0.96 -4.83 20.55
N ILE A 69 1.51 -3.76 19.99
CA ILE A 69 2.12 -2.67 20.78
C ILE A 69 1.19 -1.45 20.69
N ARG A 70 0.69 -0.99 21.84
CA ARG A 70 -0.29 0.12 21.95
C ARG A 70 -1.50 -0.08 21.00
N GLY A 71 -2.08 -1.29 21.02
CA GLY A 71 -3.23 -1.67 20.20
C GLY A 71 -2.94 -1.96 18.71
N ARG A 72 -1.86 -1.42 18.13
CA ARG A 72 -1.51 -1.63 16.72
C ARG A 72 -0.91 -3.03 16.50
N LYS A 73 -1.36 -3.73 15.45
CA LYS A 73 -0.72 -4.96 14.94
C LYS A 73 0.63 -4.58 14.34
N LEU A 74 1.75 -5.09 14.89
CA LEU A 74 3.10 -4.74 14.43
C LEU A 74 3.31 -5.00 12.93
N GLN A 75 2.75 -6.10 12.40
CA GLN A 75 2.85 -6.42 10.98
C GLN A 75 2.12 -5.44 10.04
N LYS A 76 1.21 -4.59 10.54
CA LYS A 76 0.60 -3.50 9.77
C LYS A 76 1.43 -2.20 9.81
N GLU A 77 2.64 -2.19 10.40
CA GLU A 77 3.55 -1.05 10.27
C GLU A 77 4.16 -0.98 8.86
N ARG A 78 3.69 0.00 8.07
CA ARG A 78 4.04 0.27 6.67
C ARG A 78 4.92 1.51 6.54
N ILE A 79 5.82 1.49 5.56
CA ILE A 79 6.29 2.67 4.81
C ILE A 79 6.01 2.45 3.32
N THR A 80 5.94 3.52 2.54
CA THR A 80 6.08 3.44 1.07
C THR A 80 7.44 4.01 0.70
N VAL A 81 8.13 3.36 -0.23
CA VAL A 81 9.50 3.70 -0.65
C VAL A 81 9.52 3.92 -2.14
N LEU A 82 10.11 5.02 -2.59
CA LEU A 82 10.36 5.29 -4.00
C LEU A 82 11.75 4.80 -4.36
N PHE A 83 11.82 4.07 -5.47
CA PHE A 83 13.04 3.58 -6.09
C PHE A 83 13.24 4.34 -7.41
N THR A 84 14.46 4.75 -7.75
CA THR A 84 14.69 5.52 -8.98
C THR A 84 16.09 5.27 -9.53
N THR A 85 16.18 4.75 -10.75
CA THR A 85 17.45 4.33 -11.37
C THR A 85 17.46 4.69 -12.86
N ASN A 86 18.65 4.88 -13.44
CA ASN A 86 18.79 5.02 -14.89
C ASN A 86 18.94 3.68 -15.63
N ALA A 87 18.69 3.71 -16.93
CA ALA A 87 18.76 2.59 -17.86
C ALA A 87 20.14 1.94 -17.94
N SER A 88 21.21 2.73 -17.86
CA SER A 88 22.59 2.24 -17.85
C SER A 88 23.02 1.58 -16.54
N GLY A 89 22.23 1.71 -15.47
CA GLY A 89 22.55 1.26 -14.12
C GLY A 89 23.70 2.00 -13.44
N THR A 90 24.20 3.12 -14.01
CA THR A 90 25.25 3.95 -13.39
C THR A 90 24.73 4.85 -12.28
N CYS A 91 23.42 5.12 -12.27
CA CYS A 91 22.75 5.97 -11.29
C CYS A 91 21.62 5.23 -10.58
N LYS A 92 21.77 5.07 -9.26
CA LYS A 92 20.69 4.77 -8.32
C LYS A 92 20.51 5.99 -7.43
N LEU A 93 19.35 6.64 -7.47
CA LEU A 93 19.10 7.85 -6.67
C LEU A 93 18.91 7.50 -5.19
N LYS A 94 18.97 8.52 -4.33
CA LYS A 94 18.63 8.39 -2.92
C LYS A 94 17.14 8.01 -2.79
N LEU A 95 16.86 6.91 -2.10
CA LEU A 95 15.49 6.46 -1.83
C LEU A 95 14.67 7.57 -1.16
N SER A 96 13.42 7.74 -1.57
CA SER A 96 12.46 8.58 -0.83
C SER A 96 11.56 7.69 0.01
N VAL A 97 11.45 7.96 1.31
CA VAL A 97 10.65 7.17 2.26
C VAL A 97 9.46 8.00 2.72
N ILE A 98 8.26 7.57 2.33
CA ILE A 98 6.99 8.15 2.79
C ILE A 98 6.57 7.45 4.09
N HIS A 99 6.37 8.23 5.15
CA HIS A 99 5.92 7.75 6.45
C HIS A 99 4.79 8.63 7.02
N THR A 100 4.03 8.12 8.01
CA THR A 100 2.89 8.85 8.61
C THR A 100 3.30 9.97 9.56
N ALA A 101 4.42 9.80 10.27
CA ALA A 101 4.97 10.82 11.18
C ALA A 101 6.20 11.52 10.57
N ARG A 102 6.18 12.86 10.59
CA ARG A 102 7.25 13.75 10.09
C ARG A 102 8.62 13.52 10.74
N LYS A 103 8.63 13.08 12.01
CA LYS A 103 9.84 12.71 12.75
C LYS A 103 9.55 11.53 13.67
N PRO A 104 9.84 10.28 13.28
CA PRO A 104 9.66 9.11 14.13
C PRO A 104 10.51 9.19 15.40
N HIS A 105 10.09 8.53 16.47
CA HIS A 105 10.82 8.54 17.75
C HIS A 105 12.27 8.02 17.62
N ALA A 106 12.52 7.06 16.73
CA ALA A 106 13.87 6.56 16.44
C ALA A 106 14.84 7.63 15.92
N TYR A 107 14.31 8.69 15.31
CA TYR A 107 15.07 9.82 14.77
C TYR A 107 15.01 11.08 15.67
N LYS A 108 14.49 11.01 16.89
CA LYS A 108 14.20 12.18 17.75
C LYS A 108 15.36 13.18 17.85
N SER A 109 16.58 12.70 18.05
CA SER A 109 17.81 13.48 18.17
C SER A 109 18.51 13.81 16.85
N MET A 110 18.06 13.25 15.72
CA MET A 110 18.71 13.41 14.42
C MET A 110 18.11 14.58 13.62
N ASP A 111 18.90 15.10 12.68
CA ASP A 111 18.46 16.04 11.66
C ASP A 111 17.90 15.24 10.47
N MET A 112 16.63 15.46 10.12
CA MET A 112 15.96 14.69 9.06
C MET A 112 16.54 14.99 7.66
N THR A 113 17.18 16.16 7.49
CA THR A 113 17.83 16.54 6.21
C THR A 113 19.14 15.80 5.96
N LYS A 114 19.74 15.22 7.00
CA LYS A 114 21.04 14.55 6.97
C LYS A 114 20.94 13.02 6.85
N LEU A 115 19.75 12.50 6.59
CA LEU A 115 19.52 11.07 6.36
C LEU A 115 20.01 10.66 4.96
N ASN A 116 20.38 9.38 4.80
CA ASN A 116 20.67 8.82 3.47
C ASN A 116 19.40 8.40 2.71
N VAL A 117 18.25 9.00 3.06
CA VAL A 117 16.96 8.90 2.36
C VAL A 117 16.28 10.28 2.39
N HIS A 118 15.48 10.59 1.38
CA HIS A 118 14.59 11.75 1.43
C HIS A 118 13.37 11.40 2.30
N TRP A 119 13.09 12.18 3.35
CA TRP A 119 12.05 11.83 4.32
C TRP A 119 10.73 12.56 4.05
N LEU A 120 9.81 11.88 3.38
CA LEU A 120 8.50 12.40 2.99
C LEU A 120 7.41 12.02 4.00
N THR A 121 6.33 12.82 4.07
CA THR A 121 5.27 12.64 5.07
C THR A 121 3.87 12.67 4.45
N ALA A 122 3.10 11.60 4.62
CA ALA A 122 1.73 11.47 4.12
C ALA A 122 0.80 10.81 5.14
N ARG A 123 -0.46 11.27 5.27
CA ARG A 123 -1.39 10.79 6.31
C ARG A 123 -1.64 9.27 6.31
N LYS A 124 -1.83 8.64 5.14
CA LYS A 124 -1.92 7.17 5.01
C LYS A 124 -0.55 6.48 4.79
N ALA A 125 0.54 7.24 4.57
CA ALA A 125 1.85 6.77 4.06
C ALA A 125 1.80 6.10 2.66
N TRP A 126 1.21 6.81 1.69
CA TRP A 126 1.20 6.51 0.25
C TRP A 126 1.47 7.83 -0.52
N MET A 127 1.83 7.76 -1.80
CA MET A 127 1.89 8.95 -2.66
C MET A 127 0.49 9.47 -3.03
N PHE A 128 0.41 10.77 -3.33
CA PHE A 128 -0.76 11.49 -3.84
C PHE A 128 -0.29 12.71 -4.64
N SER A 129 -1.14 13.26 -5.51
CA SER A 129 -0.72 14.11 -6.64
C SER A 129 0.01 15.42 -6.31
N THR A 130 -0.08 15.93 -5.07
CA THR A 130 0.75 17.07 -4.64
C THR A 130 2.05 16.66 -3.96
N LEU A 131 2.15 15.42 -3.44
CA LEU A 131 3.39 14.87 -2.92
C LEU A 131 4.30 14.35 -4.05
N SER A 132 3.76 13.86 -5.17
CA SER A 132 4.55 13.59 -6.38
C SER A 132 5.22 14.86 -6.92
N LEU A 133 4.48 15.98 -6.97
CA LEU A 133 5.04 17.28 -7.35
C LEU A 133 6.15 17.74 -6.38
N SER A 134 5.93 17.68 -5.06
CA SER A 134 6.97 18.03 -4.08
C SER A 134 8.19 17.11 -4.16
N TRP A 135 8.00 15.79 -4.33
CA TRP A 135 9.12 14.86 -4.54
C TRP A 135 9.90 15.19 -5.81
N PHE A 136 9.20 15.51 -6.91
CA PHE A 136 9.84 15.84 -8.17
C PHE A 136 10.72 17.09 -8.05
N ASP A 137 10.19 18.15 -7.46
CA ASP A 137 10.87 19.44 -7.28
C ASP A 137 11.96 19.41 -6.20
N ASP A 138 11.69 18.85 -5.02
CA ASP A 138 12.56 18.91 -3.84
C ASP A 138 13.57 17.75 -3.77
N CYS A 139 13.33 16.63 -4.46
CA CYS A 139 14.13 15.40 -4.33
C CYS A 139 14.70 14.91 -5.67
N PHE A 140 13.84 14.66 -6.67
CA PHE A 140 14.26 14.08 -7.95
C PHE A 140 15.15 15.03 -8.75
N VAL A 141 14.65 16.23 -9.08
CA VAL A 141 15.38 17.21 -9.91
C VAL A 141 16.76 17.56 -9.32
N PRO A 142 16.92 17.83 -8.01
CA PRO A 142 18.24 18.05 -7.41
C PRO A 142 19.19 16.86 -7.53
N ASP A 143 18.73 15.63 -7.29
CA ASP A 143 19.57 14.43 -7.32
C ASP A 143 19.99 14.06 -8.76
N VAL A 144 19.08 14.10 -9.75
CA VAL A 144 19.47 13.82 -11.15
C VAL A 144 20.37 14.91 -11.73
N LYS A 145 20.15 16.18 -11.35
CA LYS A 145 21.04 17.28 -11.76
C LYS A 145 22.45 17.09 -11.20
N LYS A 146 22.55 16.77 -9.90
CA LYS A 146 23.82 16.46 -9.25
C LYS A 146 24.51 15.24 -9.90
N PHE A 147 23.77 14.19 -10.26
CA PHE A 147 24.31 13.07 -11.01
C PHE A 147 24.88 13.50 -12.37
N CYS A 148 24.15 14.34 -13.11
CA CYS A 148 24.61 14.87 -14.40
C CYS A 148 25.92 15.65 -14.27
N GLU A 149 26.00 16.54 -13.28
CA GLU A 149 27.22 17.29 -12.93
C GLU A 149 28.38 16.35 -12.55
N GLN A 150 28.12 15.27 -11.80
CA GLN A 150 29.13 14.32 -11.35
C GLN A 150 29.64 13.37 -12.45
N GLN A 151 28.81 13.00 -13.44
CA GLN A 151 29.22 12.17 -14.58
C GLN A 151 29.62 12.97 -15.81
N ASN A 152 29.58 14.31 -15.75
CA ASN A 152 29.81 15.20 -16.90
C ASN A 152 28.90 14.87 -18.11
N VAL A 153 27.64 14.54 -17.84
CA VAL A 153 26.60 14.36 -18.87
C VAL A 153 25.64 15.55 -18.89
N PRO A 154 25.07 15.96 -20.04
CA PRO A 154 24.13 17.08 -20.08
C PRO A 154 22.90 16.84 -19.21
N PHE A 155 22.51 17.83 -18.40
CA PHE A 155 21.25 17.78 -17.67
C PHE A 155 20.06 17.90 -18.64
N LYS A 156 19.64 16.73 -19.12
CA LYS A 156 18.50 16.49 -20.00
C LYS A 156 18.04 15.06 -19.70
N ILE A 157 16.90 14.92 -19.04
CA ILE A 157 16.42 13.66 -18.44
C ILE A 157 15.11 13.23 -19.08
N LEU A 158 14.96 11.93 -19.29
CA LEU A 158 13.69 11.30 -19.64
C LEU A 158 13.24 10.44 -18.45
N LEU A 159 12.15 10.81 -17.79
CA LEU A 159 11.59 10.08 -16.65
C LEU A 159 10.37 9.27 -17.07
N LEU A 160 10.44 7.95 -16.91
CA LEU A 160 9.33 7.03 -17.13
C LEU A 160 8.61 6.77 -15.80
N LEU A 161 7.29 6.95 -15.78
CA LEU A 161 6.41 6.72 -14.64
C LEU A 161 5.26 5.79 -15.03
N ASP A 162 4.74 5.02 -14.08
CA ASP A 162 3.44 4.38 -14.23
C ASP A 162 2.28 5.41 -14.21
N ASN A 163 1.07 4.99 -14.61
CA ASN A 163 -0.11 5.86 -14.66
C ASN A 163 -0.96 5.81 -13.36
N ALA A 164 -0.35 5.58 -12.18
CA ALA A 164 -1.06 5.56 -10.91
C ALA A 164 -1.65 6.95 -10.57
N PRO A 165 -2.83 7.03 -9.92
CA PRO A 165 -3.43 8.30 -9.48
C PRO A 165 -2.58 9.13 -8.50
N GLY A 166 -1.51 8.55 -7.94
CA GLY A 166 -0.51 9.26 -7.14
C GLY A 166 0.37 10.20 -7.98
N HIS A 167 0.58 9.89 -9.25
CA HIS A 167 1.33 10.72 -10.19
C HIS A 167 0.44 11.84 -10.74
N SER A 168 0.98 13.06 -10.74
CA SER A 168 0.26 14.22 -11.25
C SER A 168 0.52 14.39 -12.75
N PRO A 169 -0.50 14.54 -13.62
CA PRO A 169 -0.29 14.92 -15.01
C PRO A 169 0.46 16.26 -15.17
N LEU A 170 0.42 17.11 -14.13
CA LEU A 170 1.20 18.35 -14.06
C LEU A 170 2.73 18.13 -14.00
N LEU A 171 3.20 16.87 -13.93
CA LEU A 171 4.61 16.52 -14.06
C LEU A 171 5.14 16.65 -15.50
N LEU A 172 4.28 16.51 -16.52
CA LEU A 172 4.67 16.44 -17.94
C LEU A 172 5.55 17.62 -18.39
N ASP A 173 5.13 18.83 -18.05
CA ASP A 173 5.80 20.09 -18.40
C ASP A 173 6.47 20.77 -17.18
N ARG A 174 6.67 20.04 -16.08
CA ARG A 174 7.02 20.63 -14.77
C ARG A 174 8.39 21.31 -14.75
N HIS A 175 9.35 20.82 -15.52
CA HIS A 175 10.73 21.31 -15.55
C HIS A 175 11.36 21.16 -16.95
N PRO A 176 11.94 22.22 -17.55
CA PRO A 176 12.32 22.25 -18.98
C PRO A 176 13.40 21.22 -19.38
N ASN A 177 14.24 20.77 -18.45
CA ASN A 177 15.26 19.74 -18.69
C ASN A 177 14.79 18.30 -18.39
N VAL A 178 13.52 18.08 -18.03
CA VAL A 178 12.99 16.75 -17.68
C VAL A 178 11.72 16.48 -18.48
N LYS A 179 11.81 15.64 -19.51
CA LYS A 179 10.63 15.10 -20.19
C LYS A 179 10.07 13.95 -19.35
N VAL A 180 8.82 14.03 -18.92
CA VAL A 180 8.13 12.91 -18.26
C VAL A 180 7.29 12.16 -19.29
N VAL A 181 7.30 10.83 -19.24
CA VAL A 181 6.48 9.95 -20.07
C VAL A 181 5.79 8.93 -19.19
N PHE A 182 4.47 8.82 -19.31
CA PHE A 182 3.69 7.80 -18.63
C PHE A 182 3.67 6.50 -19.44
N LEU A 183 3.83 5.37 -18.76
CA LEU A 183 3.55 4.05 -19.30
C LEU A 183 2.04 3.93 -19.59
N PRO A 184 1.63 3.38 -20.76
CA PRO A 184 0.25 2.99 -20.99
C PRO A 184 -0.34 2.11 -19.86
N PRO A 185 -1.66 2.20 -19.59
CA PRO A 185 -2.29 1.41 -18.53
C PRO A 185 -2.05 -0.10 -18.67
N ASN A 186 -1.95 -0.79 -17.54
CA ASN A 186 -1.84 -2.26 -17.45
C ASN A 186 -0.60 -2.87 -18.15
N ILE A 187 0.47 -2.11 -18.43
CA ILE A 187 1.74 -2.69 -18.92
C ILE A 187 2.84 -2.76 -17.84
N THR A 188 2.61 -2.18 -16.66
CA THR A 188 3.57 -2.05 -15.57
C THR A 188 4.25 -3.38 -15.22
N SER A 189 3.46 -4.43 -15.00
CA SER A 189 3.95 -5.80 -14.71
C SER A 189 4.74 -6.46 -15.85
N ILE A 190 4.54 -6.02 -17.10
CA ILE A 190 5.27 -6.53 -18.28
C ILE A 190 6.56 -5.74 -18.53
N LEU A 191 6.55 -4.42 -18.31
CA LEU A 191 7.62 -3.52 -18.76
C LEU A 191 8.35 -2.75 -17.66
N GLN A 192 7.69 -2.31 -16.58
CA GLN A 192 8.31 -1.40 -15.62
C GLN A 192 9.54 -2.06 -14.95
N PRO A 193 10.78 -1.53 -15.16
CA PRO A 193 12.00 -2.17 -14.66
C PRO A 193 12.00 -2.34 -13.13
N MET A 194 11.36 -1.44 -12.40
CA MET A 194 11.23 -1.53 -10.95
C MET A 194 10.43 -2.76 -10.50
N ASP A 195 9.25 -3.00 -11.10
CA ASP A 195 8.36 -4.10 -10.75
C ASP A 195 8.86 -5.47 -11.21
N GLN A 196 9.42 -5.54 -12.43
CA GLN A 196 9.91 -6.80 -13.00
C GLN A 196 10.86 -7.50 -12.01
N GLU A 197 11.85 -6.77 -11.48
CA GLU A 197 12.96 -7.38 -10.74
C GLU A 197 13.50 -6.54 -9.58
N LEU A 198 13.63 -5.20 -9.72
CA LEU A 198 14.45 -4.42 -8.79
C LEU A 198 13.83 -4.27 -7.40
N ILE A 199 12.54 -3.90 -7.32
CA ILE A 199 11.82 -3.79 -6.05
C ILE A 199 11.75 -5.14 -5.34
N CYS A 200 11.49 -6.22 -6.09
CA CYS A 200 11.35 -7.55 -5.51
C CYS A 200 12.69 -8.05 -4.94
N ASN A 201 13.80 -7.86 -5.66
CA ASN A 201 15.16 -8.11 -5.17
C ASN A 201 15.47 -7.32 -3.89
N VAL A 202 15.19 -6.02 -3.86
CA VAL A 202 15.47 -5.15 -2.69
C VAL A 202 14.67 -5.58 -1.46
N LYS A 203 13.37 -5.89 -1.62
CA LYS A 203 12.53 -6.38 -0.51
C LYS A 203 12.98 -7.76 -0.01
N ALA A 204 13.49 -8.61 -0.90
CA ALA A 204 14.07 -9.90 -0.55
C ALA A 204 15.38 -9.73 0.24
N ALA A 205 16.35 -8.95 -0.26
CA ALA A 205 17.61 -8.65 0.44
C ALA A 205 17.39 -7.93 1.79
N PHE A 206 16.44 -6.99 1.87
CA PHE A 206 15.97 -6.41 3.13
C PHE A 206 15.46 -7.48 4.10
N SER A 207 14.72 -8.48 3.60
CA SER A 207 14.18 -9.57 4.41
C SER A 207 15.29 -10.52 4.88
N THR A 208 16.26 -10.86 4.03
CA THR A 208 17.49 -11.60 4.39
C THR A 208 18.17 -10.94 5.59
N LYS A 209 18.45 -9.64 5.52
CA LYS A 209 19.10 -8.86 6.58
C LYS A 209 18.29 -8.80 7.87
N LYS A 210 16.95 -8.70 7.76
CA LYS A 210 16.01 -8.75 8.89
C LYS A 210 16.01 -10.13 9.58
N PHE A 211 16.12 -11.23 8.83
CA PHE A 211 16.20 -12.58 9.41
C PHE A 211 17.58 -12.89 9.98
N GLN A 212 18.67 -12.45 9.35
CA GLN A 212 20.02 -12.52 9.91
C GLN A 212 20.08 -11.82 11.28
N LEU A 213 19.67 -10.56 11.37
CA LEU A 213 19.63 -9.82 12.64
C LEU A 213 18.72 -10.46 13.69
N LEU A 214 17.66 -11.16 13.26
CA LEU A 214 16.79 -11.92 14.16
C LEU A 214 17.52 -13.16 14.70
N ASN A 215 18.21 -13.90 13.84
CA ASN A 215 19.01 -15.07 14.21
C ASN A 215 20.15 -14.70 15.17
N ASP A 216 20.89 -13.62 14.87
CA ASP A 216 21.94 -13.09 15.77
C ASP A 216 21.36 -12.83 17.17
N TYR A 217 20.14 -12.28 17.23
CA TYR A 217 19.44 -11.97 18.48
C TYR A 217 18.85 -13.20 19.20
N THR A 218 18.45 -14.26 18.49
CA THR A 218 17.99 -15.51 19.14
C THR A 218 19.17 -16.30 19.68
N ASN A 219 20.24 -16.52 18.90
CA ASN A 219 21.43 -17.23 19.36
C ASN A 219 22.07 -16.56 20.59
N THR A 220 22.29 -15.24 20.56
CA THR A 220 22.81 -14.47 21.71
C THR A 220 21.94 -14.66 22.97
N ARG A 221 20.64 -14.89 22.80
CA ARG A 221 19.69 -15.11 23.91
C ARG A 221 19.68 -16.53 24.43
N GLU A 222 19.90 -17.52 23.58
CA GLU A 222 20.06 -18.92 23.97
C GLU A 222 21.41 -19.15 24.66
N GLU A 223 22.50 -18.55 24.17
CA GLU A 223 23.81 -18.53 24.85
C GLU A 223 23.71 -17.95 26.27
N LEU A 224 23.04 -16.80 26.43
CA LEU A 224 22.84 -16.18 27.74
C LEU A 224 21.95 -17.01 28.69
N ARG A 225 21.02 -17.82 28.16
CA ARG A 225 20.22 -18.77 28.95
C ARG A 225 21.04 -19.97 29.38
N ASN A 226 21.82 -20.55 28.48
CA ASN A 226 22.68 -21.71 28.77
C ASN A 226 23.78 -21.36 29.80
N LEU A 227 24.12 -20.08 29.95
CA LEU A 227 25.00 -19.57 31.01
C LEU A 227 24.30 -19.31 32.36
N SER A 228 22.95 -19.29 32.42
CA SER A 228 22.19 -19.15 33.66
C SER A 228 21.57 -20.45 34.17
N ASP A 229 21.20 -21.37 33.27
CA ASP A 229 20.46 -22.59 33.60
C ASP A 229 21.40 -23.73 34.06
N THR A 230 22.03 -23.56 35.22
CA THR A 230 22.92 -24.58 35.83
C THR A 230 22.20 -25.65 36.67
N THR A 231 20.87 -25.66 36.72
CA THR A 231 20.09 -26.55 37.61
C THR A 231 18.74 -26.99 37.07
N THR A 232 18.38 -28.22 37.44
CA THR A 232 17.07 -28.91 37.33
C THR A 232 16.55 -29.24 35.93
N ASP A 233 16.42 -30.55 35.69
CA ASP A 233 15.90 -31.17 34.48
C ASP A 233 14.58 -31.90 34.83
N SER A 234 13.44 -31.35 34.38
CA SER A 234 12.13 -31.99 34.46
C SER A 234 11.13 -31.24 33.56
N LYS A 235 10.71 -31.85 32.45
CA LYS A 235 9.72 -31.28 31.52
C LYS A 235 8.31 -31.79 31.82
N SER A 236 7.31 -30.94 31.63
CA SER A 236 5.89 -31.24 31.86
C SER A 236 5.01 -30.54 30.82
N GLU A 237 3.71 -30.85 30.76
CA GLU A 237 2.78 -30.23 29.81
C GLU A 237 2.53 -28.72 30.08
N GLU A 238 3.02 -28.17 31.19
CA GLU A 238 3.04 -26.72 31.45
C GLU A 238 4.08 -25.97 30.58
N ASP A 239 5.02 -26.68 29.95
CA ASP A 239 6.13 -26.10 29.18
C ASP A 239 5.69 -25.36 27.91
N GLU A 240 4.61 -25.78 27.22
CA GLU A 240 4.26 -25.19 25.91
C GLU A 240 3.81 -23.73 26.02
N ASP A 241 2.93 -23.41 26.97
CA ASP A 241 2.43 -22.04 27.16
C ASP A 241 3.52 -21.12 27.72
N GLN A 242 4.41 -21.66 28.57
CA GLN A 242 5.59 -20.97 29.08
C GLN A 242 6.60 -20.67 27.95
N GLN A 243 6.93 -21.65 27.11
CA GLN A 243 7.81 -21.47 25.96
C GLN A 243 7.23 -20.46 24.95
N LEU A 244 5.91 -20.50 24.74
CA LEU A 244 5.20 -19.53 23.92
C LEU A 244 5.22 -18.11 24.55
N ALA A 245 5.16 -17.99 25.87
CA ALA A 245 5.31 -16.72 26.59
C ALA A 245 6.74 -16.16 26.46
N GLU A 246 7.76 -17.00 26.61
CA GLU A 246 9.17 -16.64 26.41
C GLU A 246 9.43 -16.14 24.98
N GLN A 247 8.93 -16.83 23.96
CA GLN A 247 9.02 -16.37 22.56
C GLN A 247 8.28 -15.03 22.33
N LYS A 248 7.09 -14.84 22.91
CA LYS A 248 6.37 -13.56 22.86
C LYS A 248 7.20 -12.41 23.48
N ILE A 249 7.96 -12.68 24.55
CA ILE A 249 8.88 -11.72 25.18
C ILE A 249 10.10 -11.45 24.29
N LEU A 250 10.75 -12.50 23.78
CA LEU A 250 11.92 -12.45 22.90
C LEU A 250 11.67 -11.54 21.69
N PHE A 251 10.60 -11.81 20.93
CA PHE A 251 10.24 -11.00 19.76
C PHE A 251 9.82 -9.57 20.13
N LYS A 252 9.11 -9.37 21.25
CA LYS A 252 8.76 -8.03 21.76
C LYS A 252 9.99 -7.20 22.14
N GLN A 253 11.09 -7.83 22.53
CA GLN A 253 12.39 -7.18 22.73
C GLN A 253 13.10 -6.91 21.39
N PHE A 254 13.14 -7.89 20.48
CA PHE A 254 13.70 -7.72 19.13
C PHE A 254 13.10 -6.50 18.40
N TRP A 255 11.76 -6.35 18.41
CA TRP A 255 11.09 -5.20 17.78
C TRP A 255 11.32 -3.83 18.46
N ARG A 256 12.05 -3.77 19.59
CA ARG A 256 12.59 -2.51 20.15
C ARG A 256 13.96 -2.16 19.55
N ILE A 257 14.76 -3.18 19.23
CA ILE A 257 16.06 -3.05 18.57
C ILE A 257 15.85 -2.78 17.08
N PHE A 258 15.11 -3.65 16.39
CA PHE A 258 14.68 -3.45 15.01
C PHE A 258 13.55 -2.42 14.91
N ASN A 259 13.97 -1.15 14.94
CA ASN A 259 13.12 0.03 14.79
C ASN A 259 13.26 0.62 13.37
N ILE A 260 12.45 1.64 13.06
CA ILE A 260 12.38 2.23 11.71
C ILE A 260 13.71 2.78 11.18
N LYS A 261 14.67 3.19 12.04
CA LYS A 261 16.01 3.54 11.56
C LYS A 261 16.71 2.32 10.98
N LYS A 262 16.78 1.21 11.73
CA LYS A 262 17.45 -0.02 11.29
C LYS A 262 16.79 -0.61 10.04
N ALA A 263 15.48 -0.43 9.88
CA ALA A 263 14.76 -0.82 8.66
C ALA A 263 15.13 0.07 7.44
N VAL A 264 15.27 1.38 7.62
CA VAL A 264 15.77 2.29 6.57
C VAL A 264 17.23 2.02 6.24
N ASP A 265 18.08 1.76 7.25
CA ASP A 265 19.48 1.37 7.06
C ASP A 265 19.59 0.13 6.15
N PHE A 266 18.77 -0.91 6.41
CA PHE A 266 18.72 -2.13 5.58
C PHE A 266 18.13 -1.91 4.19
N LEU A 267 17.18 -0.98 4.02
CA LEU A 267 16.64 -0.63 2.70
C LEU A 267 17.69 0.05 1.81
N VAL A 268 18.41 1.02 2.38
CA VAL A 268 19.51 1.71 1.69
C VAL A 268 20.59 0.71 1.33
N GLU A 269 21.02 -0.14 2.25
CA GLU A 269 22.06 -1.14 1.98
C GLU A 269 21.64 -2.16 0.89
N ALA A 270 20.37 -2.60 0.90
CA ALA A 270 19.83 -3.51 -0.11
C ALA A 270 19.70 -2.85 -1.50
N TRP A 271 19.37 -1.56 -1.55
CA TRP A 271 19.34 -0.75 -2.78
C TRP A 271 20.75 -0.54 -3.34
N ASP A 272 21.70 -0.14 -2.48
CA ASP A 272 23.10 0.07 -2.83
C ASP A 272 23.77 -1.23 -3.32
N GLN A 273 23.34 -2.40 -2.84
CA GLN A 273 23.81 -3.73 -3.26
C GLN A 273 23.28 -4.24 -4.61
N LEU A 274 22.30 -3.60 -5.26
CA LEU A 274 21.89 -3.97 -6.63
C LEU A 274 23.04 -3.75 -7.63
N SER A 275 23.43 -4.79 -8.37
CA SER A 275 24.49 -4.73 -9.37
C SER A 275 24.05 -3.97 -10.63
N VAL A 276 25.01 -3.38 -11.35
CA VAL A 276 24.77 -2.73 -12.66
C VAL A 276 24.20 -3.74 -13.67
N ALA A 277 24.58 -5.01 -13.57
CA ALA A 277 24.05 -6.09 -14.40
C ALA A 277 22.56 -6.34 -14.09
N THR A 278 22.18 -6.40 -12.81
CA THR A 278 20.78 -6.52 -12.38
C THR A 278 19.92 -5.36 -12.88
N VAL A 279 20.40 -4.12 -12.79
CA VAL A 279 19.65 -2.96 -13.30
C VAL A 279 19.47 -3.05 -14.82
N ARG A 280 20.55 -3.21 -15.59
CA ARG A 280 20.45 -3.34 -17.06
C ARG A 280 19.59 -4.52 -17.49
N HIS A 281 19.63 -5.62 -16.75
CA HIS A 281 18.78 -6.78 -16.99
C HIS A 281 17.30 -6.39 -16.84
N ALA A 282 16.88 -5.72 -15.77
CA ALA A 282 15.50 -5.25 -15.60
C ALA A 282 15.04 -4.26 -16.70
N TRP A 283 15.95 -3.49 -17.30
CA TRP A 283 15.62 -2.58 -18.42
C TRP A 283 15.51 -3.26 -19.79
N ARG A 284 15.87 -4.55 -19.92
CA ARG A 284 16.01 -5.28 -21.21
C ARG A 284 14.78 -5.22 -22.12
N HIS A 285 13.57 -5.23 -21.54
CA HIS A 285 12.32 -5.30 -22.29
C HIS A 285 11.85 -3.92 -22.76
N VAL A 286 11.98 -2.88 -21.93
CA VAL A 286 11.62 -1.50 -22.27
C VAL A 286 12.52 -0.92 -23.35
N LEU A 287 13.82 -1.27 -23.33
CA LEU A 287 14.79 -0.74 -24.28
C LEU A 287 14.99 -1.64 -25.51
N GLN A 288 14.17 -2.68 -25.70
CA GLN A 288 14.51 -3.79 -26.60
C GLN A 288 14.85 -3.32 -28.03
N GLY A 289 16.12 -3.48 -28.40
CA GLY A 289 16.65 -3.14 -29.72
C GLY A 289 16.81 -1.63 -30.01
N ILE A 290 16.72 -0.74 -29.02
CA ILE A 290 17.04 0.70 -29.19
C ILE A 290 18.55 0.84 -29.50
N PRO A 291 18.97 1.57 -30.55
CA PRO A 291 20.38 1.69 -30.93
C PRO A 291 21.17 2.48 -29.88
N GLY A 292 22.48 2.21 -29.76
CA GLY A 292 23.40 2.97 -28.91
C GLY A 292 23.30 2.72 -27.39
N VAL A 293 22.19 2.17 -26.88
CA VAL A 293 22.06 1.72 -25.49
C VAL A 293 23.08 0.60 -25.21
N ARG A 294 23.71 0.58 -24.02
CA ARG A 294 24.81 -0.34 -23.67
C ARG A 294 24.34 -1.77 -23.31
N GLN A 295 23.39 -2.31 -24.08
CA GLN A 295 22.72 -3.61 -23.86
C GLN A 295 23.66 -4.82 -24.00
N SER A 296 24.68 -4.71 -24.85
CA SER A 296 25.54 -5.84 -25.24
C SER A 296 27.01 -5.69 -24.80
N GLN A 297 27.36 -4.67 -24.02
CA GLN A 297 28.66 -4.61 -23.35
C GLN A 297 28.67 -5.63 -22.20
N SER A 298 29.72 -6.46 -22.10
CA SER A 298 29.85 -7.47 -21.06
C SER A 298 30.01 -6.84 -19.68
N VAL A 299 28.89 -6.67 -18.96
CA VAL A 299 28.90 -6.16 -17.59
C VAL A 299 29.55 -7.21 -16.69
N THR A 300 30.61 -6.83 -16.00
CA THR A 300 31.29 -7.69 -15.02
C THR A 300 30.46 -7.79 -13.75
N GLY A 301 29.69 -8.86 -13.62
CA GLY A 301 28.91 -9.17 -12.43
C GLY A 301 27.70 -10.05 -12.75
N GLU A 302 27.31 -10.91 -11.81
CA GLU A 302 26.11 -11.73 -11.97
C GLU A 302 24.83 -10.91 -11.81
N VAL A 303 23.78 -11.33 -12.52
CA VAL A 303 22.43 -10.78 -12.39
C VAL A 303 21.78 -11.37 -11.14
N GLN A 304 21.40 -10.50 -10.20
CA GLN A 304 20.66 -10.91 -9.01
C GLN A 304 19.21 -11.18 -9.42
N THR A 305 18.88 -12.45 -9.63
CA THR A 305 17.49 -12.84 -9.93
C THR A 305 16.64 -12.86 -8.67
N VAL A 306 15.37 -12.52 -8.81
CA VAL A 306 14.40 -12.54 -7.71
C VAL A 306 14.33 -13.91 -7.04
N ALA A 307 14.53 -15.00 -7.79
CA ALA A 307 14.61 -16.36 -7.23
C ALA A 307 15.78 -16.50 -6.25
N VAL A 308 17.01 -16.16 -6.67
CA VAL A 308 18.20 -16.23 -5.80
C VAL A 308 18.05 -15.34 -4.56
N ALA A 309 17.52 -14.12 -4.71
CA ALA A 309 17.29 -13.23 -3.58
C ALA A 309 16.22 -13.77 -2.60
N VAL A 310 15.18 -14.45 -3.10
CA VAL A 310 14.16 -15.13 -2.30
C VAL A 310 14.72 -16.37 -1.60
N ASP A 311 15.56 -17.17 -2.26
CA ASP A 311 16.23 -18.33 -1.66
C ASP A 311 17.18 -17.91 -0.53
N LEU A 312 17.98 -16.86 -0.71
CA LEU A 312 18.82 -16.28 0.35
C LEU A 312 17.98 -15.78 1.53
N ALA A 313 16.80 -15.19 1.27
CA ALA A 313 15.88 -14.75 2.32
C ALA A 313 15.20 -15.94 3.03
N ARG A 314 14.91 -17.04 2.33
CA ARG A 314 14.46 -18.32 2.91
C ARG A 314 15.53 -18.91 3.81
N GLU A 315 16.78 -18.99 3.36
CA GLU A 315 17.87 -19.61 4.12
C GLU A 315 18.20 -18.82 5.37
N ALA A 316 18.22 -17.48 5.28
CA ALA A 316 18.33 -16.61 6.44
C ALA A 316 17.14 -16.76 7.41
N ALA A 317 15.92 -17.01 6.91
CA ALA A 317 14.76 -17.31 7.75
C ALA A 317 14.86 -18.68 8.42
N GLN A 318 15.15 -19.74 7.67
CA GLN A 318 15.30 -21.12 8.16
C GLN A 318 16.43 -21.27 9.19
N SER A 319 17.45 -20.41 9.12
CA SER A 319 18.54 -20.34 10.10
C SER A 319 18.13 -19.80 11.48
N VAL A 320 16.99 -19.10 11.61
CA VAL A 320 16.57 -18.49 12.87
C VAL A 320 16.20 -19.54 13.91
N THR A 321 16.86 -19.51 15.08
CA THR A 321 16.52 -20.35 16.24
C THR A 321 15.24 -19.89 16.95
N ALA A 322 14.09 -20.05 16.27
CA ALA A 322 12.75 -19.79 16.81
C ALA A 322 11.67 -20.66 16.15
N ALA A 323 10.59 -20.97 16.87
CA ALA A 323 9.56 -21.89 16.41
C ALA A 323 8.80 -21.39 15.15
N GLY A 324 8.71 -22.27 14.16
CA GLY A 324 8.00 -22.04 12.89
C GLY A 324 8.81 -21.32 11.81
N PHE A 325 10.13 -21.15 11.98
CA PHE A 325 11.01 -20.58 10.95
C PHE A 325 11.68 -21.66 10.06
N SER A 326 11.99 -22.82 10.61
CA SER A 326 12.60 -23.96 9.91
C SER A 326 11.84 -24.45 8.68
N GLU A 327 10.51 -24.32 8.67
CA GLU A 327 9.62 -24.74 7.58
C GLU A 327 9.32 -23.64 6.54
N THR A 328 9.96 -22.46 6.63
CA THR A 328 9.72 -21.33 5.71
C THR A 328 10.01 -21.74 4.26
N THR A 329 9.05 -21.56 3.34
CA THR A 329 9.22 -21.79 1.89
C THR A 329 9.53 -20.50 1.12
N ASN A 330 9.86 -20.61 -0.16
CA ASN A 330 9.98 -19.43 -1.04
C ASN A 330 8.63 -18.69 -1.18
N ASP A 331 7.50 -19.39 -1.15
CA ASP A 331 6.15 -18.78 -1.13
C ASP A 331 5.93 -17.97 0.15
N ASP A 332 6.40 -18.45 1.30
CA ASP A 332 6.33 -17.74 2.59
C ASP A 332 7.15 -16.45 2.60
N ILE A 333 8.26 -16.41 1.85
CA ILE A 333 9.03 -15.18 1.62
C ILE A 333 8.30 -14.26 0.63
N LEU A 334 7.76 -14.80 -0.47
CA LEU A 334 6.97 -14.05 -1.45
C LEU A 334 5.73 -13.42 -0.80
N GLU A 335 5.07 -14.11 0.13
CA GLU A 335 3.96 -13.62 0.96
C GLU A 335 4.36 -12.40 1.81
N VAL A 336 5.63 -12.28 2.21
CA VAL A 336 6.17 -11.13 2.96
C VAL A 336 6.52 -9.95 2.05
N ILE A 337 7.10 -10.18 0.86
CA ILE A 337 7.65 -9.12 -0.01
C ILE A 337 6.70 -8.65 -1.11
N ARG A 338 5.86 -9.55 -1.65
CA ARG A 338 4.81 -9.27 -2.65
C ARG A 338 3.42 -9.18 -2.01
N TYR A 339 3.31 -8.93 -0.71
CA TYR A 339 2.00 -8.74 -0.10
C TYR A 339 1.27 -7.60 -0.83
N PRO A 340 0.09 -7.87 -1.44
CA PRO A 340 -0.53 -6.93 -2.36
C PRO A 340 -0.79 -5.59 -1.67
N ASP A 341 -0.73 -4.50 -2.44
CA ASP A 341 -1.11 -3.16 -1.98
C ASP A 341 -2.64 -3.07 -1.93
N VAL A 342 -3.22 -3.83 -0.99
CA VAL A 342 -4.66 -4.07 -0.94
C VAL A 342 -5.40 -2.75 -0.73
N THR A 343 -6.15 -2.38 -1.77
CA THR A 343 -7.00 -1.18 -1.85
C THR A 343 -8.23 -1.24 -0.93
N THR A 344 -8.37 -2.29 -0.13
CA THR A 344 -9.42 -2.41 0.89
C THR A 344 -9.06 -1.60 2.14
N ASP A 345 -9.68 -0.42 2.26
CA ASP A 345 -10.00 0.08 3.60
C ASP A 345 -10.87 -1.01 4.30
N GLU A 346 -10.52 -1.41 5.54
CA GLU A 346 -11.28 -2.40 6.34
C GLU A 346 -12.60 -1.77 6.85
N ALA A 347 -13.50 -1.42 5.91
CA ALA A 347 -14.71 -0.63 6.15
C ALA A 347 -15.91 -0.97 5.22
N GLY A 348 -16.09 -2.25 4.89
CA GLY A 348 -17.35 -2.80 4.38
C GLY A 348 -17.44 -3.11 2.88
N GLY A 349 -18.33 -4.05 2.54
CA GLY A 349 -18.66 -4.44 1.16
C GLY A 349 -17.72 -5.48 0.55
N ALA A 350 -18.30 -6.59 0.06
CA ALA A 350 -17.58 -7.49 -0.85
C ALA A 350 -17.66 -6.92 -2.27
N SER A 351 -16.52 -6.68 -2.92
CA SER A 351 -16.51 -6.27 -4.32
C SER A 351 -16.75 -7.47 -5.22
N SER A 352 -18.02 -7.68 -5.59
CA SER A 352 -18.34 -8.15 -6.93
C SER A 352 -18.01 -7.04 -7.95
N GLN A 353 -17.83 -7.43 -9.22
CA GLN A 353 -17.71 -6.46 -10.31
C GLN A 353 -19.06 -5.78 -10.54
N GLU A 354 -19.19 -4.52 -10.13
CA GLU A 354 -20.23 -3.62 -10.63
C GLU A 354 -19.61 -2.64 -11.63
N GLU A 355 -20.37 -2.29 -12.67
CA GLU A 355 -20.01 -1.21 -13.58
C GLU A 355 -19.89 0.11 -12.82
N HIS A 356 -19.03 1.02 -13.31
CA HIS A 356 -18.56 2.22 -12.58
C HIS A 356 -19.65 3.30 -12.36
N ARG A 357 -20.67 2.99 -11.55
CA ARG A 357 -21.72 3.94 -11.15
C ARG A 357 -21.16 5.00 -10.22
N LEU A 358 -21.27 6.26 -10.65
CA LEU A 358 -20.82 7.42 -9.88
C LEU A 358 -21.64 7.55 -8.59
N SER A 359 -21.01 7.30 -7.44
CA SER A 359 -21.67 7.43 -6.15
C SER A 359 -22.17 8.85 -5.91
N HIS A 360 -23.37 8.97 -5.33
CA HIS A 360 -24.02 10.25 -5.01
C HIS A 360 -23.16 11.15 -4.10
N SER A 361 -22.29 10.59 -3.25
CA SER A 361 -21.30 11.35 -2.48
C SER A 361 -20.23 12.00 -3.35
N ASN A 362 -19.79 11.31 -4.41
CA ASN A 362 -18.76 11.79 -5.32
C ASN A 362 -19.32 12.87 -6.25
N VAL A 363 -20.53 12.68 -6.80
CA VAL A 363 -21.23 13.71 -7.60
C VAL A 363 -21.47 14.97 -6.76
N ARG A 364 -21.97 14.83 -5.53
CA ARG A 364 -22.14 15.96 -4.59
C ARG A 364 -20.81 16.63 -4.20
N GLY A 365 -19.71 15.87 -4.20
CA GLY A 365 -18.35 16.39 -4.02
C GLY A 365 -17.90 17.24 -5.21
N ALA A 366 -18.09 16.74 -6.44
CA ALA A 366 -17.76 17.44 -7.68
C ALA A 366 -18.55 18.75 -7.82
N ILE A 367 -19.86 18.71 -7.56
CA ILE A 367 -20.74 19.90 -7.54
C ILE A 367 -20.16 21.00 -6.63
N LYS A 368 -19.76 20.65 -5.39
CA LYS A 368 -19.14 21.60 -4.45
C LYS A 368 -17.77 22.14 -4.91
N CYS A 369 -17.06 21.40 -5.75
CA CYS A 369 -15.83 21.90 -6.37
C CYS A 369 -16.15 22.88 -7.51
N VAL A 370 -17.15 22.60 -8.34
CA VAL A 370 -17.64 23.51 -9.40
C VAL A 370 -18.16 24.82 -8.81
N GLU A 371 -18.92 24.77 -7.72
CA GLU A 371 -19.38 25.94 -6.96
C GLU A 371 -18.21 26.82 -6.48
N LYS A 372 -17.15 26.20 -5.96
CA LYS A 372 -15.93 26.92 -5.54
C LYS A 372 -15.13 27.47 -6.70
N ILE A 373 -15.03 26.74 -7.81
CA ILE A 373 -14.33 27.21 -9.02
C ILE A 373 -15.05 28.44 -9.58
N LYS A 374 -16.39 28.45 -9.64
CA LYS A 374 -17.17 29.64 -9.99
C LYS A 374 -16.89 30.84 -9.07
N LEU A 375 -16.79 30.61 -7.76
CA LEU A 375 -16.49 31.67 -6.78
C LEU A 375 -15.06 32.21 -6.87
N LEU A 376 -14.10 31.41 -7.39
CA LEU A 376 -12.75 31.89 -7.69
C LEU A 376 -12.67 32.59 -9.05
N LEU A 377 -13.51 32.16 -10.01
CA LEU A 377 -13.61 32.75 -11.34
C LEU A 377 -14.35 34.09 -11.34
N SER A 378 -15.25 34.36 -10.39
CA SER A 378 -15.93 35.67 -10.30
C SER A 378 -15.00 36.85 -10.02
N ASP A 379 -13.76 36.58 -9.60
CA ASP A 379 -12.72 37.58 -9.38
C ASP A 379 -11.69 37.62 -10.54
N ASP A 380 -11.92 36.91 -11.67
CA ASP A 380 -11.03 36.93 -12.83
C ASP A 380 -11.07 38.29 -13.54
N PRO A 381 -9.93 39.01 -13.70
CA PRO A 381 -9.88 40.30 -14.39
C PRO A 381 -10.17 40.24 -15.90
N ASP A 382 -10.31 39.05 -16.49
CA ASP A 382 -10.66 38.84 -17.90
C ASP A 382 -12.06 38.22 -18.02
N ALA A 383 -13.05 39.07 -18.28
CA ALA A 383 -14.45 38.65 -18.42
C ALA A 383 -14.69 37.63 -19.56
N ASN A 384 -13.85 37.64 -20.60
CA ASN A 384 -13.99 36.74 -21.74
C ASN A 384 -13.45 35.33 -21.39
N ARG A 385 -12.30 35.27 -20.69
CA ARG A 385 -11.82 34.01 -20.09
C ARG A 385 -12.80 33.46 -19.06
N TYR A 386 -13.34 34.31 -18.18
CA TYR A 386 -14.38 33.94 -17.22
C TYR A 386 -15.58 33.25 -17.90
N GLU A 387 -16.12 33.87 -18.96
CA GLU A 387 -17.30 33.38 -19.67
C GLU A 387 -17.04 32.05 -20.39
N ILE A 388 -15.90 31.92 -21.08
CA ILE A 388 -15.51 30.69 -21.78
C ILE A 388 -15.33 29.53 -20.79
N VAL A 389 -14.54 29.73 -19.73
CA VAL A 389 -14.23 28.67 -18.75
C VAL A 389 -15.48 28.27 -17.96
N THR A 390 -16.29 29.25 -17.54
CA THR A 390 -17.54 28.98 -16.80
C THR A 390 -18.56 28.23 -17.67
N THR A 391 -18.65 28.57 -18.96
CA THR A 391 -19.56 27.89 -19.91
C THR A 391 -19.13 26.45 -20.17
N GLN A 392 -17.85 26.20 -20.47
CA GLN A 392 -17.32 24.85 -20.68
C GLN A 392 -17.45 23.97 -19.43
N LEU A 393 -17.15 24.52 -18.25
CA LEU A 393 -17.31 23.84 -16.96
C LEU A 393 -18.77 23.46 -16.69
N LEU A 394 -19.72 24.33 -17.05
CA LEU A 394 -21.15 24.05 -16.90
C LEU A 394 -21.63 22.97 -17.87
N GLN A 395 -21.31 23.07 -19.16
CA GLN A 395 -21.70 22.09 -20.18
C GLN A 395 -21.14 20.70 -19.87
N THR A 396 -19.90 20.61 -19.40
CA THR A 396 -19.26 19.34 -18.99
C THR A 396 -19.97 18.70 -17.79
N MET A 397 -20.60 19.50 -16.93
CA MET A 397 -21.23 19.05 -15.68
C MET A 397 -22.76 18.92 -15.77
N GLU A 398 -23.40 19.45 -16.82
CA GLU A 398 -24.84 19.40 -17.06
C GLU A 398 -25.49 18.01 -16.89
N PRO A 399 -24.98 16.90 -17.48
CA PRO A 399 -25.59 15.58 -17.28
C PRO A 399 -25.57 15.16 -15.79
N TYR A 400 -24.48 15.41 -15.07
CA TYR A 400 -24.36 15.06 -13.65
C TYR A 400 -25.21 15.96 -12.75
N PHE A 401 -25.39 17.23 -13.11
CA PHE A 401 -26.35 18.12 -12.44
C PHE A 401 -27.79 17.61 -12.61
N LYS A 402 -28.17 17.18 -13.81
CA LYS A 402 -29.50 16.63 -14.08
C LYS A 402 -29.75 15.35 -13.29
N ASP A 403 -28.88 14.37 -13.41
CA ASP A 403 -28.96 13.11 -12.66
C ASP A 403 -29.03 13.36 -11.14
N TYR A 404 -28.28 14.32 -10.61
CA TYR A 404 -28.32 14.70 -9.19
C TYR A 404 -29.68 15.26 -8.77
N HIS A 405 -30.30 16.13 -9.57
CA HIS A 405 -31.61 16.70 -9.25
C HIS A 405 -32.76 15.69 -9.41
N ASP A 406 -32.73 14.86 -10.45
CA ASP A 406 -33.75 13.84 -10.68
C ASP A 406 -33.71 12.75 -9.58
N ASN A 407 -32.51 12.37 -9.11
CA ASN A 407 -32.34 11.51 -7.94
C ASN A 407 -32.78 12.17 -6.61
N ILE A 408 -32.58 13.49 -6.43
CA ILE A 408 -33.10 14.19 -5.25
C ILE A 408 -34.63 14.27 -5.25
N ASN A 409 -35.24 14.55 -6.41
CA ASN A 409 -36.68 14.65 -6.54
C ASN A 409 -37.37 13.30 -6.33
N THR A 410 -36.76 12.19 -6.75
CA THR A 410 -37.24 10.83 -6.43
C THR A 410 -36.92 10.38 -5.01
N SER A 411 -35.84 10.89 -4.39
CA SER A 411 -35.49 10.63 -2.98
C SER A 411 -36.30 11.46 -1.97
N ARG A 412 -37.18 12.36 -2.42
CA ARG A 412 -38.12 13.08 -1.54
C ARG A 412 -39.23 12.16 -1.02
N GLN A 413 -38.88 11.44 0.05
CA GLN A 413 -39.74 10.85 1.08
C GLN A 413 -41.25 10.79 0.71
N LYS A 414 -41.69 9.63 0.22
CA LYS A 414 -43.10 9.23 0.26
C LYS A 414 -43.61 9.43 1.69
N SER A 415 -44.76 10.12 1.84
CA SER A 415 -45.27 10.49 3.16
C SER A 415 -45.54 9.25 4.00
N ILE A 416 -45.32 9.35 5.32
CA ILE A 416 -45.52 8.23 6.26
C ILE A 416 -46.97 7.68 6.22
N THR A 417 -47.92 8.49 5.74
CA THR A 417 -49.31 8.15 5.47
C THR A 417 -49.48 7.02 4.45
N GLU A 418 -48.61 6.89 3.44
CA GLU A 418 -48.66 5.75 2.49
C GLU A 418 -48.23 4.42 3.17
N PHE A 419 -47.43 4.49 4.24
CA PHE A 419 -46.88 3.29 4.89
C PHE A 419 -47.93 2.54 5.73
N PHE A 420 -48.85 3.28 6.36
CA PHE A 420 -49.95 2.72 7.15
C PHE A 420 -51.21 2.37 6.33
N ALA A 421 -51.27 2.74 5.05
CA ALA A 421 -52.46 2.58 4.20
C ALA A 421 -52.58 1.20 3.52
N ARG A 422 -52.14 0.11 4.19
CA ARG A 422 -52.31 -1.27 3.69
C ARG A 422 -53.20 -2.08 4.62
N ASN A 423 -54.36 -2.47 4.09
CA ASN A 423 -55.36 -3.28 4.80
C ASN A 423 -54.78 -4.61 5.30
N PRO A 424 -55.27 -5.15 6.44
CA PRO A 424 -54.84 -6.45 6.94
C PRO A 424 -55.22 -7.59 5.97
N PRO A 425 -54.41 -8.65 5.90
CA PRO A 425 -54.69 -9.80 5.03
C PRO A 425 -55.92 -10.59 5.51
N GLN A 426 -56.65 -11.19 4.56
CA GLN A 426 -57.75 -12.10 4.88
C GLN A 426 -57.21 -13.41 5.49
N PRO A 427 -57.95 -14.05 6.42
CA PRO A 427 -57.53 -15.31 7.02
C PRO A 427 -57.53 -16.45 6.01
N ALA A 428 -56.51 -17.31 6.06
CA ALA A 428 -56.43 -18.52 5.24
C ALA A 428 -57.46 -19.57 5.70
N GLN A 429 -57.91 -20.42 4.78
CA GLN A 429 -58.85 -21.50 5.09
C GLN A 429 -58.16 -22.66 5.82
N VAL A 430 -58.84 -23.22 6.82
CA VAL A 430 -58.40 -24.40 7.56
C VAL A 430 -58.76 -25.67 6.79
N SER A 431 -57.81 -26.60 6.68
CA SER A 431 -58.04 -27.97 6.20
C SER A 431 -57.97 -28.95 7.38
N ASP A 432 -59.10 -29.55 7.74
CA ASP A 432 -59.18 -30.52 8.84
C ASP A 432 -58.33 -31.78 8.60
N SER A 433 -57.33 -32.01 9.46
CA SER A 433 -56.84 -33.35 9.82
C SER A 433 -55.98 -33.33 11.11
N ASP A 434 -56.07 -34.42 11.87
CA ASP A 434 -55.33 -34.79 13.08
C ASP A 434 -55.18 -33.78 14.24
N ARG A 435 -56.20 -33.86 15.09
CA ARG A 435 -56.30 -33.52 16.51
C ARG A 435 -55.01 -33.77 17.33
N GLY A 436 -54.54 -32.72 18.00
CA GLY A 436 -54.63 -32.68 19.47
C GLY A 436 -53.45 -33.22 20.30
N ARG A 437 -52.70 -32.28 20.89
CA ARG A 437 -52.31 -32.33 22.30
C ARG A 437 -51.90 -30.96 22.80
N ASP A 438 -52.72 -30.37 23.65
CA ASP A 438 -52.38 -29.19 24.42
C ASP A 438 -51.71 -29.59 25.73
N SER A 439 -50.73 -28.79 26.15
CA SER A 439 -50.31 -28.66 27.55
C SER A 439 -49.73 -27.25 27.70
N GLU A 440 -50.62 -26.29 27.91
CA GLU A 440 -50.26 -24.92 28.26
C GLU A 440 -49.73 -24.89 29.70
N ASP A 441 -48.44 -24.62 29.87
CA ASP A 441 -47.83 -24.07 31.08
C ASP A 441 -46.42 -23.53 30.72
N ASP A 442 -45.84 -22.71 31.60
CA ASP A 442 -44.49 -22.10 31.46
C ASP A 442 -44.22 -21.25 30.19
N PHE A 443 -44.84 -20.05 30.08
CA PHE A 443 -44.10 -18.86 29.56
C PHE A 443 -44.61 -17.45 29.98
N GLU A 444 -45.61 -17.29 30.87
CA GLU A 444 -46.03 -15.93 31.33
C GLU A 444 -45.04 -15.26 32.33
N GLY A 445 -43.95 -15.92 32.71
CA GLY A 445 -43.09 -15.50 33.83
C GLY A 445 -42.08 -14.37 33.60
N PHE A 446 -41.86 -13.89 32.35
CA PHE A 446 -40.61 -13.14 32.04
C PHE A 446 -40.75 -11.78 31.32
N VAL A 447 -41.96 -11.24 31.15
CA VAL A 447 -42.18 -9.98 30.37
C VAL A 447 -42.97 -8.92 31.15
N ARG A 448 -42.85 -8.89 32.49
CA ARG A 448 -43.65 -8.01 33.36
C ARG A 448 -42.87 -7.08 34.31
N GLU A 449 -41.55 -6.97 34.15
CA GLU A 449 -40.69 -6.14 35.03
C GLU A 449 -39.69 -5.28 34.20
N ALA A 450 -40.21 -4.39 33.34
CA ALA A 450 -39.36 -3.49 32.55
C ALA A 450 -39.98 -2.13 32.13
N LEU A 451 -41.32 -1.99 32.02
CA LEU A 451 -41.95 -0.79 31.44
C LEU A 451 -43.31 -0.41 32.05
N THR A 452 -43.29 0.44 33.10
CA THR A 452 -44.29 1.48 33.48
C THR A 452 -43.59 2.39 34.50
N SER A 453 -43.28 3.67 34.24
CA SER A 453 -44.18 4.85 34.12
C SER A 453 -44.98 5.10 35.41
N VAL A 454 -44.64 6.07 36.29
CA VAL A 454 -44.69 7.55 36.18
C VAL A 454 -45.90 8.11 36.97
N ASP A 455 -45.70 9.24 37.67
CA ASP A 455 -46.63 9.98 38.55
C ASP A 455 -47.13 9.19 39.81
N ASP A 456 -47.40 9.77 41.00
CA ASP A 456 -47.26 11.13 41.58
C ASP A 456 -46.86 10.93 43.09
N SER A 457 -46.94 11.81 44.12
CA SER A 457 -47.47 13.18 44.36
C SER A 457 -46.75 13.86 45.55
N ASP A 458 -47.08 15.15 45.79
CA ASP A 458 -46.84 15.95 47.02
C ASP A 458 -45.38 16.26 47.45
N GLY A 459 -45.03 17.44 48.00
CA GLY A 459 -45.78 18.69 48.10
C GLY A 459 -45.49 19.49 49.39
N ASP A 460 -44.57 20.48 49.35
CA ASP A 460 -44.69 21.71 50.16
C ASP A 460 -43.75 22.86 49.72
N SER A 461 -43.92 24.02 50.35
CA SER A 461 -43.07 25.23 50.33
C SER A 461 -43.08 25.83 51.77
N PRO A 462 -42.38 26.93 52.15
CA PRO A 462 -41.69 27.93 51.32
C PRO A 462 -40.33 28.44 51.89
N GLU A 463 -39.86 29.58 51.36
CA GLU A 463 -38.97 30.61 51.98
C GLU A 463 -37.53 30.26 52.40
N GLY A 464 -36.58 31.20 52.18
CA GLY A 464 -35.30 31.15 52.94
C GLY A 464 -34.01 31.81 52.43
N GLN A 465 -34.06 32.96 51.75
CA GLN A 465 -32.90 33.85 51.43
C GLN A 465 -31.83 33.35 50.43
#